data_AF-A0A1U8KH08-F1
#
_entry.id   AF-A0A1U8KH08-F1
#
_cell.length_a   1.000
_cell.length_b   1.000
_cell.length_c   1.000
_cell.angle_alpha   90.00
_cell.angle_beta   90.00
_cell.angle_gamma   90.00
#
_symmetry.space_group_name_H-M   'P 1'
#
loop_
_entity.id
_entity.type
_entity.pdbx_description
1 polymer ?
#
loop_
_entity_poly.entity_id
_entity_poly.type
_entity_poly.pdbx_seq_one_letter_code
_entity_poly.pdbx_strand_id
1 'polypeptide(L)'
;MAKNEGTPLRPKQYPEVYIFSLLDEDLKSIDPGMFERHWGIFSFDGQPKFPLDLSGKGQNKSLVGGKNVPYMEKQWCVYNKDASNKKDLAVKVAWACNNTDCTTLVPGASCSGMGVDVNASVAFNMYYQMANQTKVACDFQGLAKIVKEDPSNGTCKFPIMIKSFRATSNSSSSASRSSSSSSSSDSPSSSSSVSHSLSLIFYFFVGICIAWFA
;
A
#
# COMPACT_ATOMS: atom_id res chain seq x y z
N MET A 1 14.61 2.15 -32.00
CA MET A 1 15.93 2.74 -31.66
C MET A 1 17.05 2.20 -32.58
N ALA A 2 16.80 2.05 -33.89
CA ALA A 2 17.61 1.21 -34.76
C ALA A 2 18.60 1.97 -35.69
N LYS A 3 18.59 3.31 -35.72
CA LYS A 3 19.40 4.12 -36.65
C LYS A 3 20.43 5.05 -36.01
N ASN A 4 20.53 5.06 -34.67
CA ASN A 4 21.48 5.89 -33.91
C ASN A 4 21.41 7.40 -34.21
N GLU A 5 20.22 7.90 -34.57
CA GLU A 5 20.01 9.29 -34.99
C GLU A 5 19.97 10.28 -33.80
N GLY A 6 19.81 9.77 -32.57
CA GLY A 6 19.60 10.59 -31.37
C GLY A 6 18.20 11.21 -31.33
N THR A 7 18.03 12.28 -30.55
CA THR A 7 16.79 13.08 -30.54
C THR A 7 17.03 14.41 -31.27
N PRO A 8 15.98 15.15 -31.68
CA PRO A 8 16.17 16.47 -32.31
C PRO A 8 17.04 17.44 -31.50
N LEU A 9 16.95 17.41 -30.16
CA LEU A 9 17.77 18.25 -29.26
C LEU A 9 19.17 17.70 -28.98
N ARG A 10 19.40 16.39 -29.20
CA ARG A 10 20.71 15.74 -29.05
C ARG A 10 20.99 14.82 -30.24
N PRO A 11 21.30 15.39 -31.42
CA PRO A 11 21.53 14.60 -32.63
C PRO A 11 22.76 13.71 -32.49
N LYS A 12 22.69 12.49 -33.03
CA LYS A 12 23.80 11.50 -33.06
C LYS A 12 24.35 11.12 -31.67
N GLN A 13 23.60 11.37 -30.61
CA GLN A 13 23.93 10.95 -29.25
C GLN A 13 22.94 9.90 -28.78
N TYR A 14 23.43 8.85 -28.11
CA TYR A 14 22.56 7.89 -27.46
C TYR A 14 21.82 8.56 -26.29
N PRO A 15 20.48 8.48 -26.23
CA PRO A 15 19.78 8.90 -25.04
C PRO A 15 20.04 7.89 -23.92
N GLU A 16 20.43 8.40 -22.75
CA GLU A 16 20.31 7.63 -21.52
C GLU A 16 18.82 7.52 -21.15
N VAL A 17 18.37 6.30 -20.86
CA VAL A 17 16.98 6.02 -20.52
C VAL A 17 16.95 5.39 -19.13
N TYR A 18 16.13 5.98 -18.26
CA TYR A 18 15.91 5.52 -16.90
C TYR A 18 14.46 5.05 -16.77
N ILE A 19 14.25 3.99 -15.99
CA ILE A 19 12.92 3.52 -15.62
C ILE A 19 12.55 4.21 -14.30
N PHE A 20 11.40 4.87 -14.27
CA PHE A 20 10.94 5.58 -13.07
C PHE A 20 10.59 4.62 -11.93
N SER A 21 9.81 3.57 -12.22
CA SER A 21 9.48 2.54 -11.23
C SER A 21 9.37 1.16 -11.88
N LEU A 22 9.92 0.17 -11.16
CA LEU A 22 9.89 -1.22 -11.57
C LEU A 22 8.65 -1.94 -11.01
N LEU A 23 8.31 -1.70 -9.75
CA LEU A 23 7.24 -2.38 -9.01
C LEU A 23 6.16 -1.38 -8.60
N ASP A 24 4.93 -1.83 -8.50
CA ASP A 24 3.91 -1.08 -7.76
C ASP A 24 4.29 -1.01 -6.27
N GLU A 25 4.12 0.16 -5.67
CA GLU A 25 4.57 0.49 -4.32
C GLU A 25 3.38 0.92 -3.45
N ASP A 26 2.89 -0.02 -2.64
CA ASP A 26 1.74 0.12 -1.74
C ASP A 26 1.91 1.20 -0.65
N LEU A 27 3.15 1.55 -0.31
CA LEU A 27 3.48 2.58 0.67
C LEU A 27 3.91 3.93 0.07
N LYS A 28 3.92 4.08 -1.26
CA LYS A 28 4.24 5.37 -1.90
C LYS A 28 3.17 6.43 -1.59
N SER A 29 3.56 7.69 -1.44
CA SER A 29 2.59 8.77 -1.22
C SER A 29 1.64 8.90 -2.42
N ILE A 30 0.37 9.17 -2.13
CA ILE A 30 -0.69 9.42 -3.10
C ILE A 30 -1.05 10.91 -3.19
N ASP A 31 -0.29 11.81 -2.56
CA ASP A 31 -0.54 13.26 -2.62
C ASP A 31 -0.59 13.80 -4.06
N PRO A 32 0.29 13.36 -5.00
CA PRO A 32 0.17 13.75 -6.41
C PRO A 32 -1.02 13.11 -7.14
N GLY A 33 -1.55 12.01 -6.59
CA GLY A 33 -2.68 11.27 -7.14
C GLY A 33 -2.71 9.81 -6.71
N MET A 34 -3.91 9.22 -6.74
CA MET A 34 -4.16 7.82 -6.37
C MET A 34 -3.43 6.80 -7.26
N PHE A 35 -3.03 7.21 -8.46
CA PHE A 35 -2.32 6.36 -9.42
C PHE A 35 -0.83 6.21 -9.10
N GLU A 36 -0.26 7.03 -8.21
CA GLU A 36 1.19 7.09 -7.96
C GLU A 36 1.77 5.74 -7.51
N ARG A 37 0.99 4.94 -6.79
CA ARG A 37 1.38 3.58 -6.33
C ARG A 37 1.45 2.55 -7.45
N HIS A 38 0.93 2.88 -8.65
CA HIS A 38 0.63 1.93 -9.73
C HIS A 38 1.45 2.16 -11.02
N TRP A 39 2.55 2.91 -10.95
CA TRP A 39 3.45 3.18 -12.09
C TRP A 39 4.40 2.02 -12.43
N GLY A 40 4.45 0.99 -11.61
CA GLY A 40 5.34 -0.16 -11.84
C GLY A 40 5.00 -0.88 -13.13
N ILE A 41 6.04 -1.34 -13.85
CA ILE A 41 5.88 -2.27 -14.97
C ILE A 41 5.56 -3.70 -14.49
N PHE A 42 5.85 -3.99 -13.22
CA PHE A 42 5.41 -5.16 -12.48
C PHE A 42 4.51 -4.76 -11.30
N SER A 43 3.62 -5.65 -10.87
CA SER A 43 2.91 -5.54 -9.59
C SER A 43 3.86 -5.77 -8.41
N PHE A 44 3.36 -5.57 -7.18
CA PHE A 44 4.12 -5.71 -5.92
C PHE A 44 4.83 -7.06 -5.76
N ASP A 45 4.32 -8.11 -6.40
CA ASP A 45 4.83 -9.48 -6.37
C ASP A 45 5.75 -9.82 -7.57
N GLY A 46 6.11 -8.83 -8.38
CA GLY A 46 6.98 -9.00 -9.53
C GLY A 46 6.30 -9.67 -10.73
N GLN A 47 4.96 -9.72 -10.79
CA GLN A 47 4.24 -10.18 -11.97
C GLN A 47 4.08 -9.03 -12.99
N PRO A 48 4.24 -9.28 -14.30
CA PRO A 48 4.23 -8.21 -15.30
C PRO A 48 2.81 -7.67 -15.53
N LYS A 49 2.68 -6.34 -15.63
CA LYS A 49 1.39 -5.66 -15.88
C LYS A 49 1.11 -5.38 -17.35
N PHE A 50 2.16 -5.23 -18.15
CA PHE A 50 2.06 -4.82 -19.55
C PHE A 50 2.85 -5.76 -20.48
N PRO A 51 2.38 -5.98 -21.71
CA PRO A 51 3.18 -6.63 -22.73
C PRO A 51 4.33 -5.70 -23.14
N LEU A 52 5.54 -5.99 -22.66
CA LEU A 52 6.74 -5.19 -22.92
C LEU A 52 7.91 -6.08 -23.35
N ASP A 53 8.58 -5.71 -24.44
CA ASP A 53 9.82 -6.33 -24.94
C ASP A 53 11.00 -5.36 -24.76
N LEU A 54 11.80 -5.61 -23.71
CA LEU A 54 12.97 -4.80 -23.39
C LEU A 54 14.13 -4.96 -24.38
N SER A 55 14.09 -5.96 -25.28
CA SER A 55 15.15 -6.12 -26.29
C SER A 55 15.08 -5.06 -27.38
N GLY A 56 13.90 -4.44 -27.58
CA GLY A 56 13.66 -3.48 -28.66
C GLY A 56 13.72 -4.10 -30.05
N LYS A 57 13.73 -5.44 -30.17
CA LYS A 57 13.85 -6.18 -31.44
C LYS A 57 12.50 -6.63 -32.01
N GLY A 58 11.39 -6.32 -31.34
CA GLY A 58 10.05 -6.71 -31.79
C GLY A 58 9.84 -8.22 -31.78
N GLN A 59 10.49 -8.93 -30.87
CA GLN A 59 10.49 -10.39 -30.82
C GLN A 59 9.27 -10.96 -30.09
N ASN A 60 8.32 -10.11 -29.69
CA ASN A 60 7.15 -10.46 -28.86
C ASN A 60 7.54 -11.21 -27.58
N LYS A 61 8.74 -10.97 -27.05
CA LYS A 61 9.21 -11.58 -25.82
C LYS A 61 8.69 -10.75 -24.63
N SER A 62 7.62 -11.22 -24.00
CA SER A 62 7.06 -10.60 -22.80
C SER A 62 8.01 -10.66 -21.61
N LEU A 63 7.81 -9.74 -20.67
CA LEU A 63 8.45 -9.76 -19.36
C LEU A 63 8.20 -11.09 -18.66
N VAL A 64 9.22 -11.58 -17.95
CA VAL A 64 9.13 -12.80 -17.14
C VAL A 64 8.83 -12.38 -15.71
N GLY A 65 7.72 -12.88 -15.16
CA GLY A 65 7.36 -12.63 -13.76
C GLY A 65 8.28 -13.34 -12.76
N GLY A 66 8.28 -12.84 -11.52
CA GLY A 66 8.95 -13.47 -10.40
C GLY A 66 8.52 -14.94 -10.24
N LYS A 67 9.50 -15.82 -10.02
CA LYS A 67 9.26 -17.26 -9.79
C LYS A 67 9.31 -17.57 -8.30
N ASN A 68 8.53 -18.57 -7.88
CA ASN A 68 8.48 -19.03 -6.49
C ASN A 68 8.16 -17.91 -5.48
N VAL A 69 7.26 -16.99 -5.85
CA VAL A 69 6.83 -15.91 -4.96
C VAL A 69 6.13 -16.53 -3.74
N PRO A 70 6.62 -16.27 -2.52
CA PRO A 70 6.10 -16.90 -1.31
C PRO A 70 4.91 -16.09 -0.80
N TYR A 71 3.73 -16.33 -1.34
CA TYR A 71 2.50 -15.72 -0.85
C TYR A 71 2.13 -16.23 0.56
N MET A 72 1.37 -15.41 1.29
CA MET A 72 0.67 -15.86 2.49
C MET A 72 -0.41 -16.91 2.17
N GLU A 73 -1.14 -17.39 3.18
CA GLU A 73 -2.16 -18.40 2.98
C GLU A 73 -3.31 -17.89 2.11
N LYS A 74 -3.95 -18.80 1.36
CA LYS A 74 -5.12 -18.50 0.52
C LYS A 74 -6.37 -18.30 1.36
N GLN A 75 -6.46 -17.11 1.96
CA GLN A 75 -7.58 -16.66 2.75
C GLN A 75 -7.72 -15.15 2.64
N TRP A 76 -8.96 -14.68 2.71
CA TRP A 76 -9.34 -13.29 2.50
C TRP A 76 -10.25 -12.82 3.62
N CYS A 77 -10.16 -11.52 3.93
CA CYS A 77 -11.09 -10.88 4.84
C CYS A 77 -12.19 -10.18 4.05
N VAL A 78 -13.43 -10.62 4.21
CA VAL A 78 -14.58 -10.08 3.46
C VAL A 78 -15.64 -9.53 4.41
N TYR A 79 -16.48 -8.64 3.90
CA TYR A 79 -17.61 -8.10 4.65
C TYR A 79 -18.58 -9.21 5.07
N ASN A 80 -18.92 -9.23 6.36
CA ASN A 80 -19.90 -10.12 6.93
C ASN A 80 -21.31 -9.52 6.83
N LYS A 81 -22.06 -9.91 5.78
CA LYS A 81 -23.43 -9.43 5.57
C LYS A 81 -24.40 -9.80 6.69
N ASP A 82 -24.06 -10.79 7.50
CA ASP A 82 -24.85 -11.29 8.62
C ASP A 82 -24.54 -10.55 9.94
N ALA A 83 -23.65 -9.56 9.91
CA ALA A 83 -23.28 -8.78 11.08
C ALA A 83 -24.49 -8.04 11.67
N SER A 84 -24.61 -8.10 12.99
CA SER A 84 -25.69 -7.48 13.76
C SER A 84 -25.59 -5.95 13.78
N ASN A 85 -24.38 -5.39 13.86
CA ASN A 85 -24.15 -3.96 13.82
C ASN A 85 -23.57 -3.54 12.46
N LYS A 86 -24.43 -3.01 11.57
CA LYS A 86 -24.03 -2.48 10.25
C LYS A 86 -23.79 -0.97 10.24
N LYS A 87 -24.09 -0.27 11.34
CA LYS A 87 -24.05 1.20 11.40
C LYS A 87 -22.63 1.74 11.25
N ASP A 88 -21.65 0.99 11.77
CA ASP A 88 -20.25 1.39 11.76
C ASP A 88 -19.50 0.99 10.48
N LEU A 89 -20.18 0.37 9.50
CA LEU A 89 -19.55 -0.14 8.29
C LEU A 89 -18.74 0.94 7.56
N ALA A 90 -19.35 2.11 7.30
CA ALA A 90 -18.68 3.20 6.60
C ALA A 90 -17.44 3.70 7.35
N VAL A 91 -17.52 3.79 8.69
CA VAL A 91 -16.39 4.21 9.54
C VAL A 91 -15.26 3.20 9.50
N LYS A 92 -15.57 1.90 9.53
CA LYS A 92 -14.55 0.83 9.44
C LYS A 92 -13.89 0.74 8.07
N VAL A 93 -14.67 0.92 7.00
CA VAL A 93 -14.13 0.98 5.63
C VAL A 93 -13.19 2.17 5.47
N ALA A 94 -13.60 3.37 5.91
CA ALA A 94 -12.76 4.55 5.88
C ALA A 94 -11.47 4.36 6.69
N TRP A 95 -11.57 3.76 7.88
CA TRP A 95 -10.39 3.47 8.71
C TRP A 95 -9.43 2.48 8.04
N ALA A 96 -9.93 1.40 7.44
CA ALA A 96 -9.10 0.44 6.72
C ALA A 96 -8.36 1.12 5.55
N CYS A 97 -9.07 1.94 4.78
CA CYS A 97 -8.49 2.68 3.65
C CYS A 97 -7.56 3.82 4.05
N ASN A 98 -7.66 4.34 5.27
CA ASN A 98 -6.67 5.30 5.78
C ASN A 98 -5.36 4.63 6.22
N ASN A 99 -5.38 3.30 6.41
CA ASN A 99 -4.21 2.53 6.85
C ASN A 99 -3.64 1.61 5.76
N THR A 100 -4.31 1.50 4.61
CA THR A 100 -3.89 0.63 3.49
C THR A 100 -4.28 1.21 2.14
N ASP A 101 -3.83 0.58 1.06
CA ASP A 101 -4.16 1.00 -0.30
C ASP A 101 -5.57 0.55 -0.75
N CYS A 102 -6.51 1.50 -0.79
CA CYS A 102 -7.86 1.32 -1.34
C CYS A 102 -8.05 2.00 -2.72
N THR A 103 -6.97 2.35 -3.42
CA THR A 103 -7.05 3.08 -4.71
C THR A 103 -7.83 2.32 -5.79
N THR A 104 -7.95 0.99 -5.67
CA THR A 104 -8.77 0.14 -6.56
C THR A 104 -10.27 0.45 -6.48
N LEU A 105 -10.74 1.12 -5.43
CA LEU A 105 -12.14 1.50 -5.22
C LEU A 105 -12.53 2.84 -5.84
N VAL A 106 -11.56 3.65 -6.24
CA VAL A 106 -11.77 4.99 -6.79
C VAL A 106 -12.54 4.90 -8.12
N PRO A 107 -13.37 5.91 -8.48
CA PRO A 107 -13.99 6.00 -9.79
C PRO A 107 -13.03 5.68 -10.95
N GLY A 108 -13.41 4.71 -11.80
CA GLY A 108 -12.61 4.28 -12.95
C GLY A 108 -11.53 3.22 -12.65
N ALA A 109 -11.29 2.88 -11.39
CA ALA A 109 -10.36 1.81 -11.00
C ALA A 109 -11.00 0.41 -11.09
N SER A 110 -10.21 -0.62 -10.84
CA SER A 110 -10.55 -2.03 -11.12
C SER A 110 -11.73 -2.60 -10.33
N CYS A 111 -12.03 -2.04 -9.15
CA CYS A 111 -13.13 -2.42 -8.27
C CYS A 111 -14.22 -1.34 -8.20
N SER A 112 -14.19 -0.36 -9.11
CA SER A 112 -15.10 0.78 -9.07
C SER A 112 -16.56 0.37 -9.32
N GLY A 113 -17.49 0.94 -8.56
CA GLY A 113 -18.94 0.78 -8.80
C GLY A 113 -19.52 -0.60 -8.50
N MET A 114 -18.79 -1.49 -7.82
CA MET A 114 -19.23 -2.88 -7.56
C MET A 114 -20.12 -3.05 -6.32
N GLY A 115 -20.53 -1.94 -5.70
CA GLY A 115 -21.43 -1.91 -4.54
C GLY A 115 -20.71 -1.99 -3.19
N VAL A 116 -21.47 -1.68 -2.13
CA VAL A 116 -20.93 -1.51 -0.77
C VAL A 116 -20.27 -2.80 -0.25
N ASP A 117 -20.84 -3.96 -0.57
CA ASP A 117 -20.33 -5.25 -0.10
C ASP A 117 -18.92 -5.53 -0.63
N VAL A 118 -18.68 -5.27 -1.93
CA VAL A 118 -17.37 -5.45 -2.56
C VAL A 118 -16.41 -4.39 -2.03
N ASN A 119 -16.84 -3.13 -1.97
CA ASN A 119 -16.00 -2.03 -1.46
C ASN A 119 -15.50 -2.31 -0.03
N ALA A 120 -16.39 -2.75 0.85
CA ALA A 120 -16.04 -3.10 2.22
C ALA A 120 -15.09 -4.31 2.27
N SER A 121 -15.37 -5.34 1.47
CA SER A 121 -14.52 -6.52 1.39
C SER A 121 -13.11 -6.21 0.89
N VAL A 122 -12.98 -5.36 -0.14
CA VAL A 122 -11.66 -4.92 -0.64
C VAL A 122 -10.90 -4.19 0.47
N ALA A 123 -11.52 -3.21 1.13
CA ALA A 123 -10.88 -2.44 2.20
C ALA A 123 -10.42 -3.34 3.35
N PHE A 124 -11.28 -4.25 3.81
CA PHE A 124 -10.96 -5.18 4.89
C PHE A 124 -9.87 -6.17 4.48
N ASN A 125 -9.90 -6.68 3.25
CA ASN A 125 -8.86 -7.57 2.76
C ASN A 125 -7.50 -6.86 2.70
N MET A 126 -7.43 -5.64 2.15
CA MET A 126 -6.16 -4.89 2.08
C MET A 126 -5.54 -4.71 3.46
N TYR A 127 -6.33 -4.29 4.45
CA TYR A 127 -5.88 -4.20 5.84
C TYR A 127 -5.42 -5.54 6.41
N TYR A 128 -6.24 -6.59 6.25
CA TYR A 128 -5.94 -7.92 6.75
C TYR A 128 -4.64 -8.50 6.19
N GLN A 129 -4.39 -8.32 4.90
CA GLN A 129 -3.17 -8.81 4.26
C GLN A 129 -1.93 -8.02 4.71
N MET A 130 -2.03 -6.70 4.84
CA MET A 130 -0.94 -5.87 5.39
C MET A 130 -0.65 -6.18 6.86
N ALA A 131 -1.65 -6.62 7.61
CA ALA A 131 -1.55 -7.02 9.00
C ALA A 131 -1.21 -8.51 9.21
N ASN A 132 -0.47 -9.11 8.27
CA ASN A 132 0.01 -10.50 8.32
C ASN A 132 -1.08 -11.55 8.56
N GLN A 133 -2.28 -11.34 8.03
CA GLN A 133 -3.40 -12.28 8.14
C GLN A 133 -3.80 -12.64 9.58
N THR A 134 -3.51 -11.78 10.57
CA THR A 134 -3.91 -12.04 11.95
C THR A 134 -5.43 -12.05 12.10
N LYS A 135 -5.97 -12.95 12.93
CA LYS A 135 -7.43 -13.06 13.13
C LYS A 135 -8.05 -11.73 13.61
N VAL A 136 -7.35 -11.00 14.47
CA VAL A 136 -7.80 -9.70 14.99
C VAL A 136 -7.91 -8.65 13.89
N ALA A 137 -7.04 -8.70 12.87
CA ALA A 137 -7.09 -7.77 11.74
C ALA A 137 -8.30 -7.99 10.81
N CYS A 138 -9.02 -9.11 10.95
CA CYS A 138 -10.26 -9.39 10.22
C CYS A 138 -11.50 -9.43 11.13
N ASP A 139 -11.47 -8.74 12.27
CA ASP A 139 -12.63 -8.67 13.15
C ASP A 139 -13.56 -7.52 12.75
N PHE A 140 -13.02 -6.29 12.67
CA PHE A 140 -13.78 -5.06 12.40
C PHE A 140 -15.06 -4.95 13.26
N GLN A 141 -15.03 -5.42 14.52
CA GLN A 141 -16.18 -5.50 15.42
C GLN A 141 -17.30 -6.41 14.89
N GLY A 142 -16.93 -7.56 14.31
CA GLY A 142 -17.84 -8.55 13.72
C GLY A 142 -18.35 -8.20 12.32
N LEU A 143 -17.95 -7.05 11.76
CA LEU A 143 -18.30 -6.62 10.41
C LEU A 143 -17.55 -7.40 9.32
N ALA A 144 -16.51 -8.15 9.65
CA ALA A 144 -15.76 -8.92 8.68
C ALA A 144 -15.68 -10.40 9.08
N LYS A 145 -15.37 -11.25 8.09
CA LYS A 145 -15.11 -12.68 8.29
C LYS A 145 -14.05 -13.17 7.33
N ILE A 146 -13.29 -14.17 7.78
CA ILE A 146 -12.28 -14.84 6.95
C ILE A 146 -12.97 -15.88 6.08
N VAL A 147 -12.64 -15.88 4.78
CA VAL A 147 -13.08 -16.89 3.81
C VAL A 147 -11.88 -17.51 3.11
N LYS A 148 -12.05 -18.74 2.61
CA LYS A 148 -11.04 -19.48 1.83
C LYS A 148 -11.37 -19.56 0.35
N GLU A 149 -12.54 -19.09 -0.04
CA GLU A 149 -12.95 -18.95 -1.43
C GLU A 149 -12.53 -17.56 -1.92
N ASP A 150 -11.94 -17.50 -3.12
CA ASP A 150 -11.44 -16.26 -3.70
C ASP A 150 -12.62 -15.33 -4.06
N PRO A 151 -12.76 -14.16 -3.40
CA PRO A 151 -13.85 -13.24 -3.67
C PRO A 151 -13.63 -12.36 -4.92
N SER A 152 -12.51 -12.53 -5.63
CA SER A 152 -12.18 -11.78 -6.85
C SER A 152 -13.24 -11.97 -7.94
N ASN A 153 -13.64 -10.89 -8.59
CA ASN A 153 -14.62 -10.93 -9.67
C ASN A 153 -14.22 -9.98 -10.82
N GLY A 154 -14.11 -10.54 -12.02
CA GLY A 154 -13.72 -9.78 -13.22
C GLY A 154 -12.37 -9.08 -13.03
N THR A 155 -12.38 -7.76 -13.15
CA THR A 155 -11.22 -6.87 -12.99
C THR A 155 -10.85 -6.63 -11.52
N CYS A 156 -11.79 -6.80 -10.59
CA CYS A 156 -11.54 -6.58 -9.18
C CYS A 156 -10.88 -7.80 -8.55
N LYS A 157 -9.58 -7.68 -8.29
CA LYS A 157 -8.78 -8.74 -7.67
C LYS A 157 -8.59 -8.46 -6.19
N PHE A 158 -8.69 -9.51 -5.39
CA PHE A 158 -8.40 -9.48 -3.96
C PHE A 158 -7.01 -10.08 -3.73
N PRO A 159 -5.98 -9.24 -3.52
CA PRO A 159 -4.62 -9.73 -3.43
C PRO A 159 -4.40 -10.55 -2.17
N ILE A 160 -3.45 -11.47 -2.24
CA ILE A 160 -2.79 -12.09 -1.09
C ILE A 160 -1.38 -11.52 -1.04
N MET A 161 -0.99 -10.93 0.08
CA MET A 161 0.33 -10.32 0.18
C MET A 161 1.44 -11.38 0.27
N ILE A 162 2.64 -10.98 -0.14
CA ILE A 162 3.84 -11.81 -0.02
C ILE A 162 4.24 -11.96 1.45
N LYS A 163 4.81 -13.11 1.82
CA LYS A 163 5.38 -13.33 3.16
C LYS A 163 6.54 -12.36 3.35
N SER A 164 6.44 -11.51 4.37
CA SER A 164 7.55 -10.67 4.78
C SER A 164 8.66 -11.55 5.35
N PHE A 165 9.79 -11.65 4.64
CA PHE A 165 10.98 -12.26 5.21
C PHE A 165 11.63 -11.26 6.16
N ARG A 166 11.40 -11.44 7.45
CA ARG A 166 12.28 -10.84 8.44
C ARG A 166 13.63 -11.52 8.26
N ALA A 167 14.63 -10.77 7.80
CA ALA A 167 16.00 -11.27 7.80
C ALA A 167 16.33 -11.67 9.23
N THR A 168 16.40 -12.97 9.50
CA THR A 168 16.98 -13.48 10.74
C THR A 168 18.43 -13.06 10.68
N SER A 169 18.79 -12.01 11.42
CA SER A 169 20.18 -11.78 11.77
C SER A 169 20.63 -13.02 12.52
N ASN A 170 21.28 -13.95 11.83
CA ASN A 170 22.08 -14.98 12.47
C ASN A 170 23.23 -14.24 13.16
N SER A 171 22.99 -13.74 14.37
CA SER A 171 24.05 -13.46 15.32
C SER A 171 24.58 -14.82 15.78
N SER A 172 25.47 -15.39 14.97
CA SER A 172 26.33 -16.48 15.36
C SER A 172 27.11 -16.04 16.60
N SER A 173 26.83 -16.73 17.70
CA SER A 173 27.58 -16.71 18.93
C SER A 173 29.04 -17.05 18.67
N SER A 174 29.95 -16.12 18.93
CA SER A 174 31.35 -16.41 19.18
C SER A 174 31.87 -15.55 20.33
N ALA A 175 32.00 -16.21 21.48
CA ALA A 175 32.98 -16.04 22.56
C ALA A 175 33.54 -14.64 22.87
N SER A 176 33.12 -14.15 24.04
CA SER A 176 33.97 -13.70 25.16
C SER A 176 35.26 -12.94 24.85
N ARG A 177 35.25 -11.62 25.10
CA ARG A 177 36.38 -10.96 25.77
C ARG A 177 35.87 -10.01 26.85
N SER A 178 36.25 -10.34 28.06
CA SER A 178 36.01 -9.65 29.32
C SER A 178 36.84 -8.37 29.39
N SER A 179 36.20 -7.27 29.78
CA SER A 179 36.87 -6.19 30.51
C SER A 179 35.83 -5.45 31.35
N SER A 180 35.98 -5.62 32.65
CA SER A 180 35.20 -5.04 33.73
C SER A 180 35.49 -3.55 33.93
N SER A 181 34.44 -2.75 34.14
CA SER A 181 34.49 -1.63 35.10
C SER A 181 33.07 -1.10 35.42
N SER A 182 32.67 -1.34 36.66
CA SER A 182 31.88 -0.50 37.57
C SER A 182 30.53 0.12 37.14
N SER A 183 29.52 -0.33 37.88
CA SER A 183 28.19 0.20 38.19
C SER A 183 28.05 1.71 38.44
N SER A 184 26.94 2.27 37.95
CA SER A 184 26.07 3.14 38.74
C SER A 184 24.67 3.20 38.11
N SER A 185 23.69 2.88 38.95
CA SER A 185 22.25 3.04 38.76
C SER A 185 21.90 4.49 38.40
N ASP A 186 20.88 4.69 37.56
CA ASP A 186 19.84 5.71 37.78
C ASP A 186 18.75 5.63 36.69
N SER A 187 17.50 5.50 37.16
CA SER A 187 16.28 5.75 36.37
C SER A 187 16.18 7.24 36.04
N PRO A 188 15.42 7.63 35.00
CA PRO A 188 14.22 8.40 35.34
C PRO A 188 13.01 8.10 34.45
N SER A 189 11.89 7.90 35.13
CA SER A 189 10.57 8.36 34.72
C SER A 189 10.57 9.87 34.43
N SER A 190 9.96 10.31 33.33
CA SER A 190 8.93 11.35 33.36
C SER A 190 8.38 11.69 31.97
N SER A 191 7.06 11.78 31.98
CA SER A 191 6.15 12.44 31.05
C SER A 191 6.61 13.82 30.60
N SER A 192 6.45 14.12 29.32
CA SER A 192 6.35 15.49 28.81
C SER A 192 5.13 15.62 27.90
N SER A 193 4.15 16.34 28.40
CA SER A 193 2.94 16.79 27.72
C SER A 193 3.31 17.79 26.62
N VAL A 194 2.88 17.55 25.39
CA VAL A 194 2.97 18.54 24.32
C VAL A 194 1.61 19.21 24.18
N SER A 195 1.47 20.37 24.83
CA SER A 195 0.34 21.29 24.63
C SER A 195 0.50 21.99 23.30
N HIS A 196 -0.31 21.62 22.30
CA HIS A 196 -0.49 22.44 21.11
C HIS A 196 -1.69 23.38 21.29
N SER A 197 -1.37 24.67 21.32
CA SER A 197 -2.25 25.81 21.42
C SER A 197 -3.30 25.82 20.29
N LEU A 198 -4.56 25.62 20.67
CA LEU A 198 -5.74 25.93 19.86
C LEU A 198 -6.04 27.43 19.99
N SER A 199 -5.27 28.26 19.29
CA SER A 199 -5.65 29.66 19.06
C SER A 199 -4.84 30.17 17.89
N LEU A 200 -5.46 30.18 16.70
CA LEU A 200 -5.14 30.99 15.50
C LEU A 200 -5.86 30.55 14.21
N ILE A 201 -6.75 29.55 14.24
CA ILE A 201 -7.58 29.18 13.05
C ILE A 201 -8.98 29.81 13.07
N PHE A 202 -9.38 30.48 14.18
CA PHE A 202 -10.70 31.11 14.29
C PHE A 202 -10.85 32.47 13.59
N TYR A 203 -9.78 33.03 13.01
CA TYR A 203 -9.84 34.33 12.30
C TYR A 203 -9.91 34.24 10.77
N PHE A 204 -9.89 33.04 10.18
CA PHE A 204 -10.08 32.89 8.73
C PHE A 204 -11.54 32.69 8.30
N PHE A 205 -12.46 32.38 9.23
CA PHE A 205 -13.87 32.13 8.91
C PHE A 205 -14.84 33.31 9.17
N VAL A 206 -14.36 34.44 9.71
CA VAL A 206 -15.20 35.66 9.87
C VAL A 206 -14.85 36.75 8.83
N GLY A 207 -13.69 36.66 8.16
CA GLY A 207 -13.25 37.64 7.15
C GLY A 207 -13.81 37.44 5.74
N ILE A 208 -14.38 36.28 5.40
CA ILE A 208 -14.93 36.00 4.05
C ILE A 208 -16.43 36.33 3.96
N CYS A 209 -17.12 36.55 5.08
CA CYS A 209 -18.55 36.88 5.07
C CYS A 209 -18.89 38.38 4.93
N ILE A 210 -17.91 39.29 4.89
CA ILE A 210 -18.18 40.75 4.78
C ILE A 210 -17.91 41.32 3.37
N ALA A 211 -17.36 40.52 2.44
CA ALA A 211 -17.05 40.99 1.08
C ALA A 211 -18.07 40.57 0.00
N TRP A 212 -19.23 40.04 0.38
CA TRP A 212 -20.29 39.63 -0.57
C TRP A 212 -21.70 40.08 -0.19
N PHE A 213 -21.81 41.14 0.61
CA PHE A 213 -23.03 41.94 0.77
C PHE A 213 -22.64 43.39 1.07
N ALA A 214 -22.03 44.03 0.09
CA ALA A 214 -21.96 45.48 -0.08
C ALA A 214 -21.81 45.78 -1.58
#